data_AF-A0A9E2NLK0-F1
#
_entry.id   AF-A0A9E2NLK0-F1
#
_cell.length_a   1.000
_cell.length_b   1.000
_cell.length_c   1.000
_cell.angle_alpha   90.00
_cell.angle_beta   90.00
_cell.angle_gamma   90.00
#
_symmetry.space_group_name_H-M   'P 1'
#
loop_
_entity.id
_entity.type
_entity.pdbx_description
1 polymer ?
#
loop_
_entity_poly.entity_id
_entity_poly.type
_entity_poly.pdbx_seq_one_letter_code
_entity_poly.pdbx_strand_id
1 'polypeptide(L)'
;MKRQSGFSIMKRLLVELKPLAPVMMITITLGVLGFLTAITLTTLGAVAIGTLLGEVTAISFKGALYLMALCAILRGFLRYGEQLSGHYIAFKILAILRDKIFLCLRKLAPAKLEGKDKGDLIAMVTSDIELLEVFYAHTIAPIS
;
A
#
# COMPACT_ATOMS: atom_id res chain seq x y z
N MET A 1 -16.97 -9.03 30.00
CA MET A 1 -15.90 -8.63 29.06
C MET A 1 -16.24 -7.26 28.47
N LYS A 2 -15.50 -6.19 28.79
CA LYS A 2 -15.70 -4.87 28.17
C LYS A 2 -15.28 -4.94 26.70
N ARG A 3 -16.20 -4.71 25.77
CA ARG A 3 -15.89 -4.55 24.34
C ARG A 3 -14.90 -3.39 24.21
N GLN A 4 -13.65 -3.69 23.84
CA GLN A 4 -12.72 -2.63 23.47
C GLN A 4 -13.23 -1.97 22.20
N SER A 5 -13.32 -0.64 22.18
CA SER A 5 -13.79 0.08 21.00
C SER A 5 -12.84 -0.19 19.83
N GLY A 6 -13.38 -0.42 18.63
CA GLY A 6 -12.58 -0.66 17.43
C GLY A 6 -11.53 0.43 17.19
N PHE A 7 -11.84 1.67 17.60
CA PHE A 7 -10.92 2.80 17.56
C PHE A 7 -9.68 2.61 18.46
N SER A 8 -9.84 2.05 19.66
CA SER A 8 -8.72 1.73 20.55
C SER A 8 -7.83 0.62 19.98
N ILE A 9 -8.42 -0.34 19.27
CA ILE A 9 -7.69 -1.43 18.62
C ILE A 9 -6.91 -0.88 17.41
N MET A 10 -7.57 -0.08 16.58
CA MET A 10 -6.98 0.54 15.39
C MET A 10 -5.82 1.48 15.76
N LYS A 11 -5.97 2.28 16.82
CA LYS A 11 -4.89 3.15 17.34
C LYS A 11 -3.70 2.34 17.85
N ARG A 12 -3.94 1.18 18.46
CA ARG A 12 -2.87 0.29 18.97
C ARG A 12 -2.11 -0.38 17.82
N LEU A 13 -2.80 -0.77 16.75
CA LEU A 13 -2.19 -1.26 15.51
C LEU A 13 -1.35 -0.19 14.82
N LEU A 14 -1.84 1.05 14.76
CA LEU A 14 -1.08 2.20 14.22
C LEU A 14 0.19 2.51 15.02
N VAL A 15 0.13 2.38 16.35
CA VAL A 15 1.29 2.59 17.24
C VAL A 15 2.35 1.48 17.05
N GLU A 16 1.93 0.25 16.79
CA GLU A 16 2.84 -0.87 16.44
C GLU A 16 3.52 -0.67 15.08
N LEU A 17 2.90 0.11 14.18
CA LEU A 17 3.45 0.49 12.89
C LEU A 17 4.34 1.75 12.95
N LYS A 18 4.60 2.31 14.14
CA LYS A 18 5.53 3.43 14.33
C LYS A 18 6.90 3.27 13.64
N PRO A 19 7.58 2.11 13.65
CA PRO A 19 8.87 1.99 12.97
C PRO A 19 8.75 2.03 11.43
N LEU A 20 7.54 1.98 10.87
CA LEU A 20 7.24 2.18 9.45
C LEU A 20 6.79 3.61 9.11
N ALA A 21 6.54 4.45 10.12
CA ALA A 21 6.12 5.84 9.94
C ALA A 21 7.02 6.67 8.99
N PRO A 22 8.37 6.58 9.04
CA PRO A 22 9.20 7.34 8.10
C PRO A 22 9.02 6.89 6.66
N VAL A 23 8.82 5.59 6.42
CA VAL A 23 8.60 5.06 5.06
C VAL A 23 7.21 5.46 4.55
N MET A 24 6.18 5.44 5.41
CA MET A 24 4.85 5.92 5.05
C MET A 24 4.86 7.42 4.68
N MET A 25 5.61 8.25 5.41
CA MET A 25 5.80 9.66 5.06
C MET A 25 6.40 9.82 3.66
N ILE A 26 7.39 9.00 3.31
CA ILE A 26 8.01 9.00 1.97
C ILE A 26 6.97 8.59 0.91
N THR A 27 6.20 7.53 1.13
CA THR A 27 5.14 7.10 0.20
C THR A 27 4.10 8.20 -0.01
N ILE A 28 3.64 8.84 1.06
CA ILE A 28 2.63 9.91 1.00
C ILE A 28 3.19 11.13 0.25
N THR A 29 4.43 11.55 0.54
CA THR A 29 5.04 12.69 -0.14
C THR A 29 5.27 12.42 -1.63
N LEU A 30 5.74 11.22 -2.00
CA LEU A 30 5.86 10.79 -3.39
C LEU A 30 4.49 10.77 -4.10
N GLY A 31 3.45 10.26 -3.44
CA GLY A 31 2.09 10.25 -3.99
C GLY A 31 1.52 11.64 -4.19
N VAL A 32 1.68 12.55 -3.21
CA VAL A 32 1.24 13.95 -3.32
C VAL A 32 1.94 14.64 -4.48
N LEU A 33 3.26 14.50 -4.60
CA LEU A 33 4.02 15.04 -5.73
C LEU A 33 3.60 14.40 -7.07
N GLY A 34 3.30 13.10 -7.07
CA GLY A 34 2.75 12.37 -8.21
C GLY A 34 1.41 12.93 -8.67
N PHE A 35 0.52 13.28 -7.73
CA PHE A 35 -0.75 13.94 -8.03
C PHE A 35 -0.58 15.37 -8.53
N LEU A 36 0.33 16.16 -7.94
CA LEU A 36 0.63 17.52 -8.41
C LEU A 36 1.16 17.50 -9.85
N THR A 37 2.10 16.60 -10.15
CA THR A 37 2.61 16.43 -11.52
C THR A 37 1.53 15.96 -12.49
N ALA A 38 0.58 15.14 -12.04
CA ALA A 38 -0.58 14.76 -12.84
C ALA A 38 -1.46 15.95 -13.25
N ILE A 39 -1.82 16.78 -12.28
CA ILE A 39 -2.64 17.98 -12.50
C ILE A 39 -1.90 18.97 -13.41
N THR A 40 -0.60 19.14 -13.20
CA THR A 40 0.26 20.00 -14.02
C THR A 40 0.30 19.51 -15.47
N LEU A 41 0.37 18.20 -15.69
CA LEU A 41 0.37 17.63 -17.04
C LEU A 41 -0.94 17.92 -17.79
N THR A 42 -2.08 17.76 -17.10
CA THR A 42 -3.41 18.05 -17.68
C THR A 42 -3.59 19.54 -17.98
N THR A 43 -3.17 20.41 -17.06
CA THR A 43 -3.26 21.87 -17.25
C THR A 43 -2.33 22.38 -18.35
N LEU A 44 -1.10 21.86 -18.46
CA LEU A 44 -0.19 22.15 -19.57
C LEU A 44 -0.75 21.69 -20.92
N GLY A 45 -1.46 20.54 -20.94
CA GLY A 45 -2.16 20.08 -22.14
C GLY A 45 -3.23 21.08 -22.60
N ALA A 46 -4.02 21.62 -21.66
CA ALA A 46 -5.00 22.66 -21.98
C ALA A 46 -4.34 23.96 -22.50
N VAL A 47 -3.24 24.38 -21.87
CA VAL A 47 -2.45 25.55 -22.32
C VAL A 47 -1.89 25.33 -23.73
N ALA A 48 -1.35 24.14 -24.02
CA ALA A 48 -0.81 23.83 -25.35
C ALA A 48 -1.89 23.97 -26.45
N ILE A 49 -3.11 23.49 -26.20
CA ILE A 49 -4.24 23.65 -27.13
C ILE A 49 -4.63 25.13 -27.26
N GLY A 50 -4.71 25.87 -26.15
CA GLY A 50 -5.01 27.31 -26.18
C GLY A 50 -3.98 28.14 -26.96
N THR A 51 -2.70 27.75 -26.91
CA THR A 51 -1.63 28.41 -27.68
C THR A 51 -1.71 28.12 -29.17
N LEU A 52 -2.20 26.94 -29.57
CA LEU A 52 -2.47 26.60 -30.98
C LEU A 52 -3.62 27.40 -31.56
N LEU A 53 -4.64 27.69 -30.75
CA LEU A 53 -5.80 28.50 -31.15
C LEU A 53 -5.53 30.01 -31.10
N GLY A 54 -4.37 30.43 -30.59
CA GLY A 54 -3.98 31.84 -30.48
C GLY A 54 -4.60 32.60 -29.31
N GLU A 55 -5.33 31.91 -28.41
CA GLU A 55 -5.99 32.54 -27.26
C GLU A 55 -5.06 32.71 -26.05
N VAL A 56 -4.01 31.90 -25.95
CA VAL A 56 -3.08 31.88 -24.81
C VAL A 56 -1.66 32.14 -25.28
N THR A 57 -1.00 33.17 -24.74
CA THR A 57 0.38 33.57 -25.09
C THR A 57 1.40 33.36 -23.97
N ALA A 58 0.98 32.76 -22.85
CA ALA A 58 1.84 32.60 -21.67
C ALA A 58 3.08 31.72 -21.92
N ILE A 59 2.96 30.67 -22.73
CA ILE A 59 4.04 29.71 -23.05
C ILE A 59 3.95 29.33 -24.52
N SER A 60 5.07 29.24 -25.24
CA SER A 60 5.08 28.73 -26.62
C SER A 60 4.66 27.25 -26.68
N PHE A 61 3.98 26.83 -27.74
CA PHE A 61 3.57 25.43 -27.95
C PHE A 61 4.72 24.43 -27.76
N LYS A 62 5.90 24.73 -28.31
CA LYS A 62 7.11 23.89 -28.13
C LYS A 62 7.57 23.84 -26.67
N GLY A 63 7.45 24.96 -25.95
CA GLY A 63 7.78 25.04 -24.53
C GLY A 63 6.81 24.23 -23.66
N ALA A 64 5.51 24.29 -23.97
CA ALA A 64 4.50 23.48 -23.29
C ALA A 64 4.76 21.98 -23.51
N LEU A 65 5.06 21.55 -24.73
CA LEU A 65 5.41 20.15 -25.02
C LEU A 65 6.67 19.69 -24.28
N TYR A 66 7.70 20.52 -24.21
CA TYR A 66 8.92 20.19 -23.47
C TYR A 66 8.65 20.03 -21.96
N LEU A 67 7.90 20.96 -21.37
CA LEU A 67 7.49 20.87 -19.97
C LEU A 67 6.62 19.64 -19.70
N MET A 68 5.69 19.31 -20.61
CA MET A 68 4.87 18.11 -20.50
C MET A 68 5.73 16.84 -20.55
N ALA A 69 6.71 16.75 -21.46
CA ALA A 69 7.61 15.60 -21.52
C ALA A 69 8.42 15.44 -20.22
N LEU A 70 8.95 16.55 -19.68
CA LEU A 70 9.66 16.55 -18.40
C LEU A 70 8.76 16.10 -17.25
N CYS A 71 7.55 16.66 -17.14
CA CYS A 71 6.57 16.28 -16.12
C CYS A 71 6.13 14.82 -16.25
N ALA A 72 5.98 14.30 -17.47
CA ALA A 72 5.60 12.91 -17.72
C ALA A 72 6.69 11.94 -17.22
N ILE A 73 7.96 12.24 -17.51
CA ILE A 73 9.10 11.45 -17.02
C ILE A 73 9.16 11.50 -15.49
N LEU A 74 9.09 12.69 -14.91
CA LEU A 74 9.11 12.89 -13.46
C LEU A 74 7.96 12.13 -12.77
N ARG A 75 6.76 12.15 -13.36
CA ARG A 75 5.59 11.41 -12.87
C ARG A 75 5.84 9.91 -12.88
N GLY A 76 6.53 9.38 -13.90
CA GLY A 76 6.92 7.97 -13.96
C GLY A 76 7.78 7.57 -12.75
N PHE A 77 8.82 8.36 -12.46
CA PHE A 77 9.69 8.12 -11.30
C PHE A 77 8.95 8.23 -9.96
N LEU A 78 8.10 9.26 -9.80
CA LEU A 78 7.28 9.46 -8.60
C LEU A 78 6.37 8.25 -8.33
N ARG A 79 5.65 7.80 -9.37
CA ARG A 79 4.74 6.65 -9.28
C ARG A 79 5.50 5.37 -8.95
N TYR A 80 6.68 5.18 -9.56
CA TYR A 80 7.51 4.02 -9.27
C TYR A 80 7.99 4.00 -7.82
N GLY A 81 8.44 5.14 -7.29
CA GLY A 81 8.85 5.27 -5.88
C GLY A 81 7.68 5.05 -4.92
N GLU A 82 6.50 5.58 -5.23
CA GLU A 82 5.28 5.34 -4.46
C GLU A 82 4.92 3.85 -4.42
N GLN A 83 4.96 3.17 -5.56
CA GLN A 83 4.60 1.76 -5.65
C GLN A 83 5.60 0.85 -4.92
N LEU A 84 6.90 1.12 -5.04
CA LEU A 84 7.95 0.40 -4.30
C LEU A 84 7.81 0.57 -2.79
N SER A 85 7.63 1.80 -2.33
CA SER A 85 7.49 2.09 -0.90
C SER A 85 6.18 1.52 -0.34
N GLY A 86 5.10 1.57 -1.12
CA GLY A 86 3.83 0.90 -0.81
C GLY A 86 3.95 -0.61 -0.66
N HIS A 87 4.61 -1.29 -1.60
CA HIS A 87 4.88 -2.74 -1.51
C HIS A 87 5.73 -3.09 -0.30
N TYR A 88 6.78 -2.32 -0.03
CA TYR A 88 7.63 -2.53 1.14
C TYR A 88 6.81 -2.46 2.44
N ILE A 89 5.94 -1.45 2.58
CA ILE A 89 5.06 -1.31 3.74
C ILE A 89 4.14 -2.52 3.86
N ALA A 90 3.49 -2.94 2.76
CA ALA A 90 2.58 -4.07 2.75
C ALA A 90 3.26 -5.39 3.20
N PHE A 91 4.43 -5.71 2.64
CA PHE A 91 5.16 -6.92 3.03
C PHE A 91 5.63 -6.89 4.49
N LYS A 92 6.09 -5.73 4.97
CA LYS A 92 6.52 -5.62 6.38
C LYS A 92 5.36 -5.78 7.35
N ILE A 93 4.18 -5.24 7.01
CA ILE A 93 2.95 -5.44 7.79
C ILE A 93 2.58 -6.92 7.84
N LEU A 94 2.64 -7.60 6.69
CA LEU A 94 2.35 -9.03 6.61
C LEU A 94 3.29 -9.86 7.49
N ALA A 95 4.58 -9.56 7.48
CA ALA A 95 5.57 -10.24 8.34
C ALA A 95 5.25 -10.07 9.84
N ILE A 96 4.96 -8.84 10.29
CA ILE A 96 4.63 -8.56 11.70
C ILE A 96 3.31 -9.24 12.11
N LEU A 97 2.31 -9.20 11.23
CA LEU A 97 1.02 -9.84 11.49
C LEU A 97 1.17 -11.36 11.58
N ARG A 98 1.99 -11.95 10.71
CA ARG A 98 2.33 -13.37 10.70
C ARG A 98 2.88 -13.79 12.06
N ASP A 99 3.92 -13.13 12.56
CA ASP A 99 4.54 -13.46 13.85
C ASP A 99 3.54 -13.38 15.02
N LYS A 100 2.69 -12.34 15.04
CA LYS A 100 1.67 -12.18 16.09
C LYS A 100 0.61 -13.28 16.05
N ILE A 101 0.15 -13.65 14.85
CA ILE A 101 -0.83 -14.72 14.67
C ILE A 101 -0.22 -16.06 15.15
N PHE A 102 1.02 -16.38 14.75
CA PHE A 102 1.70 -17.60 15.21
C PHE A 102 1.89 -17.63 16.73
N LEU A 103 2.21 -16.49 17.35
CA LEU A 103 2.42 -16.41 18.80
C LEU A 103 1.10 -16.57 19.58
N CYS A 104 -0.01 -15.99 19.08
CA CYS A 104 -1.34 -16.21 19.64
C CYS A 104 -1.80 -17.66 19.46
N LEU A 105 -1.62 -18.25 18.27
CA LEU A 105 -1.89 -19.65 18.01
C LEU A 105 -1.11 -20.56 18.96
N ARG A 106 0.20 -20.30 19.16
CA ARG A 106 1.04 -21.06 20.10
C ARG A 106 0.60 -20.93 21.56
N LYS A 107 -0.01 -19.83 21.97
CA LYS A 107 -0.56 -19.64 23.32
C LYS A 107 -1.93 -20.28 23.52
N LEU A 108 -2.75 -20.34 22.47
CA LEU A 108 -4.08 -20.97 22.49
C LEU A 108 -3.99 -22.49 22.32
N ALA A 109 -2.98 -22.97 21.58
CA ALA A 109 -2.69 -24.38 21.39
C ALA A 109 -2.61 -25.17 22.71
N PRO A 110 -1.84 -24.79 23.75
CA PRO A 110 -1.77 -25.57 24.99
C PRO A 110 -3.12 -25.68 25.71
N ALA A 111 -3.97 -24.66 25.63
CA ALA A 111 -5.27 -24.64 26.32
C ALA A 111 -6.38 -25.44 25.60
N LYS A 112 -6.21 -25.78 24.31
CA LYS A 112 -7.12 -26.66 23.55
C LYS A 112 -6.57 -28.07 23.30
N LEU A 113 -5.31 -28.31 23.66
CA LEU A 113 -4.62 -29.59 23.51
C LEU A 113 -4.76 -30.53 24.71
N GLU A 114 -5.32 -30.08 25.82
CA GLU A 114 -5.61 -30.94 26.99
C GLU A 114 -6.76 -31.93 26.75
N GLY A 115 -7.35 -32.00 25.54
CA GLY A 115 -8.46 -32.93 25.28
C GLY A 115 -8.74 -33.35 23.83
N LYS A 116 -7.84 -33.15 22.86
CA LYS A 116 -8.10 -33.60 21.47
C LYS A 116 -6.87 -34.20 20.77
N ASP A 117 -7.10 -35.32 20.09
CA ASP A 117 -6.12 -36.22 19.48
C ASP A 117 -5.14 -35.55 18.51
N LYS A 118 -3.87 -35.94 18.65
CA LYS A 118 -2.68 -35.34 18.03
C LYS A 118 -2.67 -35.34 16.48
N GLY A 119 -3.54 -36.11 15.81
CA GLY A 119 -3.64 -36.17 14.34
C GLY A 119 -4.44 -35.02 13.72
N ASP A 120 -5.40 -34.45 14.44
CA ASP A 120 -6.31 -33.39 13.97
C ASP A 120 -5.56 -32.04 13.81
N LEU A 121 -4.49 -31.84 14.58
CA LEU A 121 -3.69 -30.61 14.60
C LEU A 121 -2.73 -30.49 13.42
N ILE A 122 -2.17 -31.60 12.94
CA ILE A 122 -1.29 -31.57 11.77
C ILE A 122 -2.11 -31.34 10.50
N ALA A 123 -3.32 -31.91 10.43
CA ALA A 123 -4.27 -31.64 9.35
C ALA A 123 -4.75 -30.17 9.37
N MET A 124 -5.07 -29.61 10.53
CA MET A 124 -5.48 -28.21 10.68
C MET A 124 -4.37 -27.23 10.29
N VAL A 125 -3.12 -27.46 10.71
CA VAL A 125 -1.97 -26.59 10.39
C VAL A 125 -1.63 -26.61 8.89
N THR A 126 -1.69 -27.77 8.25
CA THR A 126 -1.37 -27.89 6.81
C THR A 126 -2.47 -27.29 5.95
N SER A 127 -3.73 -27.53 6.32
CA SER A 127 -4.89 -27.01 5.58
C SER A 127 -5.03 -25.49 5.71
N ASP A 128 -4.74 -24.90 6.88
CA ASP A 128 -4.78 -23.44 7.08
C ASP A 128 -3.63 -22.71 6.36
N ILE A 129 -2.46 -23.34 6.17
CA ILE A 129 -1.35 -22.76 5.42
C ILE A 129 -1.68 -22.70 3.92
N GLU A 130 -2.25 -23.78 3.36
CA GLU A 130 -2.71 -23.79 1.96
C GLU A 130 -3.84 -22.76 1.75
N LEU A 131 -4.76 -22.64 2.70
CA LEU A 131 -5.87 -21.69 2.59
C LEU A 131 -5.40 -20.23 2.72
N LEU A 132 -4.42 -19.95 3.59
CA LEU A 132 -3.80 -18.62 3.71
C LEU A 132 -2.97 -18.25 2.48
N GLU A 133 -2.26 -19.21 1.89
CA GLU A 133 -1.49 -18.98 0.66
C GLU A 133 -2.42 -18.68 -0.53
N VAL A 134 -3.48 -19.48 -0.72
CA VAL A 134 -4.47 -19.26 -1.78
C VAL A 134 -5.23 -17.94 -1.59
N PHE A 135 -5.65 -17.62 -0.36
CA PHE A 135 -6.37 -16.37 -0.07
C PHE A 135 -5.50 -15.14 -0.35
N TYR A 136 -4.22 -15.16 0.05
CA TYR A 136 -3.33 -14.02 -0.21
C TYR A 136 -2.94 -13.92 -1.70
N ALA A 137 -2.64 -15.05 -2.34
CA ALA A 137 -2.18 -15.08 -3.73
C ALA A 137 -3.31 -14.81 -4.75
N HIS A 138 -4.55 -15.21 -4.47
CA HIS A 138 -5.64 -15.17 -5.45
C HIS A 138 -6.81 -14.27 -5.08
N THR A 139 -6.85 -13.69 -3.87
CA THR A 139 -7.92 -12.75 -3.47
C THR A 139 -7.40 -11.35 -3.21
N ILE A 140 -6.21 -11.19 -2.60
CA ILE A 140 -5.65 -9.86 -2.30
C ILE A 140 -4.71 -9.36 -3.39
N ALA A 141 -3.91 -10.23 -4.03
CA ALA A 141 -3.05 -9.82 -5.13
C ALA A 141 -3.78 -9.20 -6.34
N PRO A 142 -4.95 -9.69 -6.81
CA PRO A 142 -5.58 -9.17 -8.02
C PRO A 142 -6.45 -7.92 -7.82
N ILE A 143 -6.53 -7.37 -6.59
CA ILE A 143 -7.23 -6.10 -6.32
C ILE A 143 -6.25 -4.89 -6.42
N SER A 144 -5.00 -5.14 -6.81
CA SER A 144 -3.99 -4.11 -7.11
C SER A 144 -4.04 -3.67 -8.57
#